data_AF-A0A3B0BWL4-F1
#
_entry.id   AF-A0A3B0BWL4-F1
#
_cell.length_a   1.000
_cell.length_b   1.000
_cell.length_c   1.000
_cell.angle_alpha   90.00
_cell.angle_beta   90.00
_cell.angle_gamma   90.00
#
_symmetry.space_group_name_H-M   'P 1'
#
loop_
_entity.id
_entity.type
_entity.pdbx_description
1 polymer ?
#
loop_
_entity_poly.entity_id
_entity_poly.type
_entity_poly.pdbx_seq_one_letter_code
_entity_poly.pdbx_strand_id
1 'polypeptide(L)'
;MLRNALEPWHILVVVLVMVVLFGSRKLPDTARALGKSMRILKSEAKALKSDDQQVAAGTPETASAAAPEAAAHRNSPADNPR
;
A
#
# COMPACT_ATOMS: atom_id res chain seq x y z
N MET A 1 12.18 35.31 11.06
CA MET A 1 11.67 35.59 9.70
C MET A 1 11.43 34.32 8.86
N LEU A 2 11.37 33.11 9.44
CA LEU A 2 11.16 31.85 8.71
C LEU A 2 9.83 31.13 9.07
N ARG A 3 8.91 31.78 9.81
CA ARG A 3 7.75 31.08 10.40
C ARG A 3 6.46 31.13 9.56
N ASN A 4 6.45 31.88 8.45
CA ASN A 4 5.29 32.01 7.56
C ASN A 4 5.36 31.15 6.30
N ALA A 5 6.51 30.49 6.03
CA ALA A 5 6.71 29.69 4.82
C ALA A 5 5.96 28.34 4.82
N LEU A 6 5.30 28.00 5.92
CA LEU A 6 4.57 26.74 6.11
C LEU A 6 3.15 27.01 6.63
N GLU A 7 2.58 28.19 6.34
CA GLU A 7 1.15 28.35 6.61
C GLU A 7 0.39 27.30 5.80
N PRO A 8 -0.36 26.39 6.46
CA PRO A 8 -1.09 25.31 5.81
C PRO A 8 -1.99 25.81 4.67
N TRP A 9 -2.37 27.08 4.73
CA TRP A 9 -3.10 27.81 3.71
C TRP A 9 -2.46 27.76 2.32
N HIS A 10 -1.14 27.97 2.20
CA HIS A 10 -0.46 27.98 0.89
C HIS A 10 -0.46 26.60 0.26
N ILE A 11 -0.20 25.56 1.06
CA ILE A 11 -0.25 24.17 0.58
C ILE A 11 -1.66 23.83 0.08
N LEU A 12 -2.70 24.29 0.79
CA LEU A 12 -4.08 24.06 0.40
C LEU A 12 -4.41 24.71 -0.95
N VAL A 13 -3.94 25.94 -1.18
CA VAL A 13 -4.07 26.64 -2.47
C VAL A 13 -3.32 25.90 -3.59
N VAL A 14 -2.09 25.45 -3.36
CA VAL A 14 -1.30 24.70 -4.35
C VAL A 14 -1.98 23.38 -4.72
N VAL A 15 -2.46 22.63 -3.71
CA VAL A 15 -3.20 21.39 -3.93
C VAL A 15 -4.49 21.67 -4.72
N LEU A 16 -5.22 22.74 -4.39
CA LEU A 16 -6.43 23.13 -5.10
C LEU A 16 -6.14 23.42 -6.58
N VAL A 17 -5.11 24.22 -6.86
CA VAL A 17 -4.67 24.51 -8.23
C VAL A 17 -4.28 23.23 -8.96
N MET A 18 -3.51 22.35 -8.31
CA MET A 18 -3.09 21.07 -8.90
C MET A 18 -4.30 20.16 -9.19
N VAL A 19 -5.31 20.12 -8.32
CA VAL A 19 -6.56 19.38 -8.56
C VAL A 19 -7.37 19.96 -9.72
N VAL A 20 -7.37 21.28 -9.91
CA VAL A 20 -8.06 21.91 -11.05
C VAL A 20 -7.33 21.61 -12.37
N LEU A 21 -6.00 21.68 -12.41
CA LEU A 21 -5.22 21.42 -13.63
C LEU A 21 -5.19 19.93 -14.00
N PHE A 22 -4.98 19.04 -13.03
CA PHE A 22 -4.84 17.60 -13.28
C PHE A 22 -6.17 16.84 -13.17
N GLY A 23 -7.16 17.40 -12.47
CA GLY A 23 -8.44 16.77 -12.18
C GLY A 23 -8.42 15.93 -10.89
N SER A 24 -9.57 15.93 -10.18
CA SER A 24 -9.75 15.26 -8.88
C SER A 24 -9.56 13.74 -8.90
N ARG A 25 -9.69 13.09 -10.07
CA ARG A 25 -9.49 11.64 -10.23
C ARG A 25 -8.05 11.25 -10.57
N LYS A 26 -7.27 12.11 -11.23
CA LYS A 26 -5.93 11.76 -11.73
C LYS A 26 -4.85 11.93 -10.68
N LEU A 27 -4.99 12.91 -9.80
CA LEU A 27 -4.08 13.12 -8.67
C LEU A 27 -4.02 11.91 -7.71
N PRO A 28 -5.15 11.43 -7.15
CA PRO A 28 -5.13 10.28 -6.25
C PRO A 28 -4.80 8.97 -6.96
N ASP A 29 -5.21 8.81 -8.22
CA ASP A 29 -4.89 7.62 -9.01
C ASP A 29 -3.37 7.50 -9.28
N THR A 30 -2.74 8.60 -9.70
CA THR A 30 -1.28 8.67 -9.91
C THR A 30 -0.52 8.46 -8.60
N ALA A 31 -0.96 9.08 -7.51
CA ALA A 31 -0.37 8.87 -6.18
C ALA A 31 -0.52 7.41 -5.72
N ARG A 32 -1.66 6.75 -5.99
CA ARG A 32 -1.87 5.33 -5.67
C ARG A 32 -1.00 4.40 -6.52
N ALA A 33 -0.86 4.69 -7.81
CA ALA A 33 0.01 3.94 -8.72
C ALA A 33 1.49 4.05 -8.30
N LEU A 34 1.96 5.27 -8.05
CA LEU A 34 3.30 5.54 -7.52
C LEU A 34 3.51 4.90 -6.14
N GLY A 35 2.51 4.95 -5.26
CA GLY A 35 2.55 4.34 -3.94
C GLY A 35 2.70 2.81 -3.99
N LYS A 36 2.02 2.13 -4.93
CA LYS A 36 2.22 0.68 -5.16
C LYS A 36 3.65 0.38 -5.63
N SER A 37 4.20 1.16 -6.55
CA SER A 37 5.59 0.99 -7.02
C SER A 37 6.61 1.26 -5.92
N MET A 38 6.43 2.34 -5.14
CA MET A 38 7.28 2.67 -4.00
C MET A 38 7.23 1.60 -2.91
N ARG A 39 6.08 0.95 -2.69
CA ARG A 39 5.97 -0.12 -1.69
C ARG A 39 6.79 -1.35 -2.08
N ILE A 40 6.77 -1.74 -3.34
CA ILE A 40 7.57 -2.86 -3.85
C ILE A 40 9.05 -2.53 -3.69
N LEU A 41 9.47 -1.37 -4.19
CA LEU A 41 10.87 -0.94 -4.09
C LEU A 41 11.31 -0.77 -2.63
N LYS A 42 10.42 -0.31 -1.74
CA LYS A 42 10.70 -0.19 -0.31
C LYS A 42 10.80 -1.56 0.37
N SER A 43 10.00 -2.54 -0.02
CA SER A 43 10.12 -3.91 0.50
C SER A 43 11.44 -4.55 0.07
N GLU A 44 11.82 -4.41 -1.20
CA GLU A 44 13.10 -4.92 -1.71
C GLU A 44 14.30 -4.18 -1.08
N ALA A 45 14.24 -2.85 -1.00
CA ALA A 45 15.28 -2.05 -0.34
C ALA A 45 15.38 -2.38 1.17
N LYS A 46 14.26 -2.71 1.82
CA LYS A 46 14.26 -3.14 3.22
C LYS A 46 14.86 -4.53 3.37
N ALA A 47 14.60 -5.47 2.45
CA ALA A 47 15.22 -6.79 2.47
C ALA A 47 16.75 -6.67 2.37
N LEU A 48 17.27 -5.84 1.47
CA LEU A 48 18.71 -5.57 1.37
C LEU A 48 19.28 -4.95 2.66
N LYS A 49 18.59 -3.95 3.22
CA LYS A 49 19.00 -3.30 4.48
C LYS A 49 18.91 -4.24 5.69
N SER A 50 17.96 -5.17 5.65
CA SER A 50 17.73 -6.18 6.70
C SER A 50 18.73 -7.32 6.57
N ASP A 51 19.12 -7.75 5.38
CA ASP A 51 20.18 -8.75 5.17
C ASP A 51 21.53 -8.25 5.71
N ASP A 52 21.88 -6.98 5.50
CA ASP A 52 23.04 -6.33 6.14
C ASP A 52 22.99 -6.37 7.69
N GLN A 53 21.81 -6.44 8.31
CA GLN A 53 21.63 -6.57 9.76
C GLN A 53 21.41 -8.02 10.22
N GLN A 54 20.86 -8.89 9.36
CA GLN A 54 20.46 -10.27 9.65
C GLN A 54 21.64 -11.25 9.50
N VAL A 55 22.70 -10.87 8.77
CA VAL A 55 24.00 -11.57 8.86
C VAL A 55 24.56 -11.53 10.31
N ALA A 56 24.09 -10.62 11.18
CA ALA A 56 24.40 -10.60 12.61
C ALA A 56 23.34 -11.25 13.53
N ALA A 57 22.15 -11.61 13.05
CA ALA A 57 21.08 -12.21 13.86
C ALA A 57 20.21 -13.17 13.04
N GLY A 58 20.45 -14.47 13.21
CA GLY A 58 19.87 -15.56 12.42
C GLY A 58 18.35 -15.57 12.24
N THR A 59 17.96 -16.15 11.11
CA THR A 59 16.69 -16.78 10.71
C THR A 59 15.38 -16.28 11.35
N PRO A 60 14.44 -15.70 10.57
CA PRO A 60 13.04 -15.71 10.91
C PRO A 60 12.35 -16.93 10.26
N GLU A 61 12.05 -17.88 11.12
CA GLU A 61 11.05 -18.91 10.98
C GLU A 61 9.69 -18.36 10.49
N THR A 62 9.06 -19.12 9.59
CA THR A 62 7.62 -19.27 9.34
C THR A 62 6.67 -18.29 10.05
N ALA A 63 6.00 -17.43 9.27
CA ALA A 63 4.76 -16.78 9.69
C ALA A 63 3.75 -16.70 8.55
N SER A 64 2.83 -17.66 8.56
CA SER A 64 1.37 -17.49 8.37
C SER A 64 0.88 -16.68 7.16
N ALA A 65 0.35 -17.40 6.18
CA ALA A 65 -0.79 -16.97 5.38
C ALA A 65 -1.88 -18.05 5.46
N ALA A 66 -2.46 -18.22 6.66
CA ALA A 66 -3.80 -18.77 6.79
C ALA A 66 -4.81 -17.68 6.39
N ALA A 67 -5.44 -17.83 5.23
CA ALA A 67 -6.65 -17.12 4.82
C ALA A 67 -7.31 -17.88 3.64
N PRO A 68 -8.64 -17.87 3.48
CA PRO A 68 -9.60 -18.64 4.26
C PRO A 68 -10.38 -19.61 3.36
N GLU A 69 -10.43 -20.88 3.74
CA GLU A 69 -11.33 -21.88 3.17
C GLU A 69 -12.76 -21.65 3.71
N ALA A 70 -13.41 -20.56 3.27
CA ALA A 70 -14.75 -20.19 3.75
C ALA A 70 -15.64 -19.57 2.66
N ALA A 71 -15.43 -19.93 1.38
CA ALA A 71 -16.25 -19.44 0.28
C ALA A 71 -16.49 -20.45 -0.87
N ALA A 72 -16.28 -21.76 -0.66
CA ALA A 72 -16.52 -22.78 -1.70
C ALA A 72 -17.60 -23.83 -1.37
N HIS A 73 -18.16 -23.82 -0.15
CA HIS A 73 -19.28 -24.69 0.25
C HIS A 73 -20.55 -23.85 0.49
N ARG A 74 -21.13 -23.26 -0.56
CA ARG A 74 -22.51 -22.71 -0.47
C ARG A 74 -23.35 -22.88 -1.73
N ASN A 75 -22.83 -23.56 -2.75
CA ASN A 75 -23.50 -23.72 -4.04
C ASN A 75 -23.38 -25.16 -4.54
N SER A 76 -24.06 -26.11 -3.88
CA SER A 76 -24.54 -27.36 -4.48
C SER A 76 -25.63 -28.01 -3.62
N PRO A 77 -26.91 -27.59 -3.71
CA PRO A 77 -28.04 -28.45 -3.36
C PRO A 77 -28.55 -29.10 -4.64
N ALA A 78 -27.79 -30.07 -5.15
CA ALA A 78 -28.21 -30.92 -6.27
C ALA A 78 -27.43 -32.24 -6.17
N ASP A 79 -27.88 -33.16 -5.31
CA ASP A 79 -28.06 -34.56 -5.68
C ASP A 79 -28.72 -35.35 -4.53
N ASN A 80 -29.99 -35.72 -4.74
CA ASN A 80 -30.59 -37.03 -4.46
C ASN A 80 -30.50 -37.68 -3.05
N PRO A 81 -31.65 -38.00 -2.44
CA PRO A 81 -31.79 -39.20 -1.63
C PRO A 81 -32.75 -40.21 -2.27
N ARG A 82 -32.27 -41.45 -2.40
CA ARG A 82 -33.08 -42.65 -2.54
C ARG A 82 -33.87 -42.94 -1.28
#